data_AF-A0A516G5Z2-F1
#
_entry.id   AF-A0A516G5Z2-F1
#
_cell.length_a   1.000
_cell.length_b   1.000
_cell.length_c   1.000
_cell.angle_alpha   90.00
_cell.angle_beta   90.00
_cell.angle_gamma   90.00
#
_symmetry.space_group_name_H-M   'P 1'
#
loop_
_entity.id
_entity.type
_entity.pdbx_description
1 polymer ?
#
loop_
_entity_poly.entity_id
_entity_poly.type
_entity_poly.pdbx_seq_one_letter_code
_entity_poly.pdbx_strand_id
1 'polypeptide(L)'
;MSERDVMRVLERVAAHTPPLDVAVPQVVTLGRRRVRRRRLVVGGMTAGVLAGALWWNAGLGDGLLGTEELSPASVTWQVDEQTTVTILDGVTRRGDVAPLTVTKGPQGSSATFVVNGHEETVTGQPMAGGADVFVGERATVLIWQTPAGEPGSVVAPSDPGISGWATGWDTFDGEQLSYWYGVGSPRLVPQDIVFHDGGRVWTAGGQIAEVVELVDGDVELTGFELPDLGMIGVADDETLYEVDTLVGVGGDFTAARLPQDAVFARQLFPEAGAPGGVVGGPVVQTRELATADLAVFDWERGADASGVQWSTDALTWHDQDLDDPAEGGGAVGPVGVGGRVVVLGETYVVAADGQGWPQLLHEDGSVFLSVAGSDGGAVMWRDAWWPWAPRNVVHFEVGQESLPAQIADDPAIQDVVTISGPAGVVTLGAVPADRG
;
A
#
# COMPACT_ATOMS: atom_id res chain seq x y z
N MET A 1 -37.95 25.71 20.41
CA MET A 1 -38.05 25.60 18.95
C MET A 1 -39.53 25.56 18.61
N SER A 2 -40.02 26.39 17.68
CA SER A 2 -41.46 26.45 17.40
C SER A 2 -41.89 25.31 16.47
N GLU A 3 -43.15 24.89 16.55
CA GLU A 3 -43.72 23.84 15.68
C GLU A 3 -43.57 24.19 14.18
N ARG A 4 -43.56 25.49 13.85
CA ARG A 4 -43.27 25.98 12.49
C ARG A 4 -41.82 25.75 12.05
N ASP A 5 -40.87 25.76 12.98
CA ASP A 5 -39.46 25.51 12.66
C ASP A 5 -39.22 24.02 12.44
N VAL A 6 -39.89 23.16 13.22
CA VAL A 6 -39.88 21.71 13.03
C VAL A 6 -40.48 21.34 11.67
N MET A 7 -41.63 21.92 11.31
CA MET A 7 -42.28 21.66 10.02
C MET A 7 -41.44 22.17 8.84
N ARG A 8 -40.76 23.31 8.96
CA ARG A 8 -39.85 23.81 7.92
C ARG A 8 -38.63 22.93 7.71
N VAL A 9 -38.08 22.36 8.78
CA VAL A 9 -36.97 21.41 8.68
C VAL A 9 -37.46 20.12 8.03
N LEU A 10 -38.63 19.60 8.43
CA LEU A 10 -39.20 18.39 7.85
C LEU A 10 -39.59 18.57 6.37
N GLU A 11 -40.15 19.71 5.97
CA GLU A 11 -40.41 20.01 4.55
C GLU A 11 -39.11 20.13 3.74
N ARG A 12 -38.05 20.71 4.32
CA ARG A 12 -36.74 20.80 3.67
C ARG A 12 -36.09 19.43 3.51
N VAL A 13 -36.22 18.56 4.52
CA VAL A 13 -35.73 17.17 4.47
C VAL A 13 -36.53 16.37 3.44
N ALA A 14 -37.87 16.50 3.42
CA ALA A 14 -38.73 15.82 2.45
C ALA A 14 -38.44 16.25 1.00
N ALA A 15 -38.10 17.52 0.76
CA ALA A 15 -37.74 18.02 -0.57
C ALA A 15 -36.37 17.53 -1.07
N HIS A 16 -35.51 17.03 -0.17
CA HIS A 16 -34.19 16.48 -0.50
C HIS A 16 -34.12 14.96 -0.32
N THR A 17 -35.22 14.32 0.07
CA THR A 17 -35.30 12.87 0.10
C THR A 17 -35.57 12.38 -1.32
N PRO A 18 -34.72 11.55 -1.93
CA PRO A 18 -34.99 11.00 -3.25
C PRO A 18 -36.31 10.19 -3.21
N PRO A 19 -37.10 10.19 -4.30
CA PRO A 19 -38.36 9.47 -4.31
C PRO A 19 -38.11 7.99 -3.97
N LEU A 20 -38.91 7.42 -3.07
CA LEU A 20 -38.74 6.05 -2.55
C LEU A 20 -38.95 4.95 -3.60
N ASP A 21 -39.29 5.32 -4.83
CA ASP A 21 -39.63 4.40 -5.92
C ASP A 21 -38.61 4.43 -7.08
N VAL A 22 -37.34 4.77 -6.81
CA VAL A 22 -36.29 4.67 -7.85
C VAL A 22 -35.77 3.22 -7.88
N ALA A 23 -36.11 2.49 -8.93
CA ALA A 23 -35.57 1.16 -9.17
C ALA A 23 -34.03 1.20 -9.21
N VAL A 24 -33.37 0.31 -8.46
CA VAL A 24 -31.90 0.18 -8.33
C VAL A 24 -31.14 0.32 -9.67
N PRO A 25 -31.60 -0.24 -10.81
CA PRO A 25 -30.90 -0.07 -12.09
C PRO A 25 -30.83 1.39 -12.57
N GLN A 26 -31.79 2.24 -12.21
CA GLN A 26 -31.82 3.64 -12.60
C GLN A 26 -30.82 4.48 -11.79
N VAL A 27 -30.62 4.15 -10.51
CA VAL A 27 -29.58 4.77 -9.66
C VAL A 27 -28.19 4.44 -10.21
N VAL A 28 -27.93 3.17 -10.54
CA VAL A 28 -26.67 2.72 -11.13
C VAL A 28 -26.42 3.39 -12.49
N THR A 29 -27.47 3.57 -13.30
CA THR A 29 -27.35 4.23 -14.61
C THR A 29 -27.07 5.73 -14.48
N LEU A 30 -27.70 6.40 -13.52
CA LEU A 30 -27.43 7.82 -13.20
C LEU A 30 -26.02 8.03 -12.65
N GLY A 31 -25.54 7.12 -11.79
CA GLY A 31 -24.16 7.10 -11.29
C GLY A 31 -23.14 6.94 -12.42
N ARG A 32 -23.31 5.92 -13.28
CA ARG A 32 -22.45 5.69 -14.46
C ARG A 32 -22.44 6.88 -15.43
N ARG A 33 -23.55 7.61 -15.56
CA ARG A 33 -23.65 8.79 -16.43
C ARG A 33 -22.93 10.02 -15.86
N ARG A 34 -22.87 10.18 -14.54
CA ARG A 34 -22.07 11.23 -13.87
C ARG A 34 -20.57 10.96 -14.01
N VAL A 35 -20.13 9.72 -13.82
CA VAL A 35 -18.71 9.32 -13.97
C VAL A 35 -18.22 9.53 -15.42
N ARG A 36 -19.02 9.15 -16.43
CA ARG A 36 -18.64 9.37 -17.84
C ARG A 36 -18.56 10.84 -18.26
N ARG A 37 -19.36 11.73 -17.66
CA ARG A 37 -19.30 13.17 -17.98
C ARG A 37 -18.01 13.82 -17.45
N ARG A 38 -17.44 13.34 -16.34
CA ARG A 38 -16.16 13.85 -15.82
C ARG A 38 -14.98 13.47 -16.72
N ARG A 39 -14.94 12.23 -17.24
CA ARG A 39 -13.85 11.78 -18.13
C ARG A 39 -13.79 12.50 -19.49
N LEU A 40 -14.90 13.09 -19.95
CA LEU A 40 -14.94 13.81 -21.24
C LEU A 40 -14.51 15.28 -21.15
N VAL A 41 -14.37 15.86 -19.95
CA VAL A 41 -13.90 17.24 -19.78
C VAL A 41 -12.37 17.30 -19.66
N VAL A 42 -11.72 16.21 -19.22
CA VAL A 42 -10.26 16.15 -19.03
C VAL A 42 -9.49 15.77 -20.31
N GLY A 43 -10.11 15.09 -21.27
CA GLY A 43 -9.46 14.60 -22.49
C GLY A 43 -9.29 15.60 -23.65
N GLY A 44 -9.25 16.91 -23.38
CA GLY A 44 -9.42 17.95 -24.40
C GLY A 44 -8.43 19.11 -24.36
N MET A 45 -7.21 18.94 -23.86
CA MET A 45 -6.14 19.95 -24.00
C MET A 45 -4.79 19.29 -24.28
N THR A 46 -4.57 18.90 -25.53
CA THR A 46 -3.22 18.67 -26.08
C THR A 46 -3.11 19.35 -27.44
N ALA A 47 -2.46 20.52 -27.45
CA ALA A 47 -1.63 21.11 -28.53
C ALA A 47 -1.69 22.65 -28.51
N GLY A 48 -0.61 23.31 -28.09
CA GLY A 48 -0.49 24.77 -28.24
C GLY A 48 0.66 25.43 -27.48
N VAL A 49 1.88 25.14 -27.91
CA VAL A 49 3.16 25.88 -27.78
C VAL A 49 3.09 27.31 -27.20
N LEU A 50 3.98 27.56 -26.22
CA LEU A 50 4.68 28.82 -25.89
C LEU A 50 4.50 30.00 -26.87
N ALA A 51 3.69 31.00 -26.49
CA ALA A 51 3.92 32.44 -26.73
C ALA A 51 2.68 33.24 -26.32
N GLY A 52 2.75 34.01 -25.22
CA GLY A 52 1.68 34.98 -24.92
C GLY A 52 1.53 35.43 -23.48
N ALA A 53 2.64 35.64 -22.74
CA ALA A 53 2.57 36.52 -21.60
C ALA A 53 2.34 37.97 -22.09
N LEU A 54 1.48 38.71 -21.38
CA LEU A 54 1.21 40.16 -21.50
C LEU A 54 0.29 40.58 -22.65
N TRP A 55 -1.03 40.50 -22.42
CA TRP A 55 -2.01 41.56 -22.69
C TRP A 55 -3.42 40.96 -22.56
N TRP A 56 -4.08 41.14 -21.41
CA TRP A 56 -5.47 41.62 -21.31
C TRP A 56 -5.98 41.51 -19.87
N ASN A 57 -5.48 42.37 -19.00
CA ASN A 57 -6.17 42.68 -17.76
C ASN A 57 -6.96 43.97 -17.99
N ALA A 58 -8.24 43.84 -18.37
CA ALA A 58 -9.19 44.94 -18.41
C ALA A 58 -10.63 44.42 -18.37
N GLY A 59 -11.16 44.24 -17.16
CA GLY A 59 -12.55 44.57 -16.85
C GLY A 59 -13.49 43.42 -16.48
N LEU A 60 -13.96 43.49 -15.23
CA LEU A 60 -15.26 43.04 -14.71
C LEU A 60 -15.45 41.54 -14.43
N GLY A 61 -15.51 41.18 -13.15
CA GLY A 61 -16.25 40.01 -12.66
C GLY A 61 -15.65 39.38 -11.40
N ASP A 62 -16.40 39.43 -10.31
CA ASP A 62 -16.12 38.77 -9.02
C ASP A 62 -15.77 37.29 -9.14
N GLY A 63 -14.78 36.86 -8.34
CA GLY A 63 -14.87 35.60 -7.59
C GLY A 63 -14.64 34.28 -8.34
N LEU A 64 -13.49 34.14 -8.99
CA LEU A 64 -12.84 32.83 -9.14
C LEU A 64 -11.42 32.99 -8.62
N LEU A 65 -11.19 32.51 -7.40
CA LEU A 65 -9.85 32.23 -6.90
C LEU A 65 -9.24 31.23 -7.87
N GLY A 66 -8.42 31.73 -8.79
CA GLY A 66 -7.65 30.88 -9.69
C GLY A 66 -6.84 29.94 -8.81
N THR A 67 -7.02 28.64 -9.02
CA THR A 67 -6.04 27.65 -8.59
C THR A 67 -4.71 28.12 -9.14
N GLU A 68 -3.82 28.56 -8.26
CA GLU A 68 -2.45 28.89 -8.61
C GLU A 68 -1.90 27.69 -9.38
N GLU A 69 -1.59 27.88 -10.65
CA GLU A 69 -1.05 26.83 -11.51
C GLU A 69 0.39 26.62 -11.04
N LEU A 70 0.52 25.83 -9.96
CA LEU A 70 1.80 25.43 -9.41
C LEU A 70 2.51 24.63 -10.49
N SER A 71 3.50 25.26 -11.12
CA SER A 71 4.50 24.48 -11.85
C SER A 71 5.13 23.54 -10.84
N PRO A 72 5.19 22.22 -11.11
CA PRO A 72 5.89 21.29 -10.23
C PRO A 72 7.26 21.87 -9.92
N ALA A 73 7.62 21.93 -8.64
CA ALA A 73 8.92 22.46 -8.24
C ALA A 73 10.01 21.70 -9.00
N SER A 74 10.84 22.40 -9.76
CA SER A 74 11.97 21.75 -10.40
C SER A 74 12.95 21.36 -9.30
N VAL A 75 12.97 20.09 -8.90
CA VAL A 75 13.89 19.56 -7.86
C VAL A 75 15.27 19.23 -8.42
N THR A 76 15.59 19.81 -9.59
CA THR A 76 16.78 19.50 -10.36
C THR A 76 17.97 20.25 -9.78
N TRP A 77 18.86 19.53 -9.12
CA TRP A 77 20.18 20.07 -8.79
C TRP A 77 20.96 20.29 -10.10
N GLN A 78 21.47 21.49 -10.37
CA GLN A 78 22.30 21.77 -11.55
C GLN A 78 23.55 22.54 -11.14
N VAL A 79 24.67 22.23 -11.78
CA VAL A 79 25.96 22.91 -11.53
C VAL A 79 26.60 23.27 -12.86
N ASP A 80 27.10 24.50 -12.97
CA ASP A 80 27.77 25.01 -14.17
C ASP A 80 29.21 24.52 -14.29
N GLU A 81 29.85 24.26 -13.15
CA GLU A 81 31.21 23.74 -13.05
C GLU A 81 31.22 22.39 -12.32
N GLN A 82 32.31 21.64 -12.45
CA GLN A 82 32.44 20.37 -11.74
C GLN A 82 32.55 20.62 -10.23
N THR A 83 31.61 20.06 -9.49
CA THR A 83 31.47 20.23 -8.05
C THR A 83 31.47 18.87 -7.36
N THR A 84 32.21 18.75 -6.26
CA THR A 84 32.25 17.54 -5.44
C THR A 84 31.68 17.85 -4.06
N VAL A 85 30.68 17.08 -3.63
CA VAL A 85 29.97 17.20 -2.35
C VAL A 85 30.12 15.89 -1.58
N THR A 86 30.43 15.97 -0.29
CA THR A 86 30.39 14.79 0.61
C THR A 86 29.13 14.89 1.44
N ILE A 87 28.22 13.91 1.29
CA ILE A 87 26.88 13.94 1.88
C ILE A 87 26.81 13.11 3.17
N LEU A 88 27.56 12.00 3.22
CA LEU A 88 27.63 11.12 4.38
C LEU A 88 29.08 11.09 4.88
N ASP A 89 29.49 12.12 5.62
CA ASP A 89 30.78 12.10 6.33
C ASP A 89 30.58 11.60 7.77
N GLY A 90 31.22 10.49 8.13
CA GLY A 90 31.32 10.03 9.52
C GLY A 90 30.05 9.46 10.18
N VAL A 91 28.95 9.23 9.45
CA VAL A 91 27.73 8.63 10.02
C VAL A 91 27.63 7.15 9.67
N THR A 92 28.00 6.27 10.60
CA THR A 92 27.60 4.86 10.56
C THR A 92 26.12 4.73 10.87
N ARG A 93 25.26 4.89 9.85
CA ARG A 93 23.83 4.56 9.94
C ARG A 93 23.63 3.09 9.58
N ARG A 94 22.48 2.51 9.99
CA ARG A 94 22.09 1.13 9.63
C ARG A 94 22.35 0.90 8.13
N GLY A 95 23.22 -0.05 7.79
CA GLY A 95 23.59 -0.40 6.41
C GLY A 95 25.05 -0.14 5.98
N ASP A 96 25.92 0.39 6.86
CA ASP A 96 27.36 0.58 6.60
C ASP A 96 27.69 1.27 5.26
N VAL A 97 26.91 2.30 4.89
CA VAL A 97 27.21 3.18 3.73
C VAL A 97 27.91 4.43 4.23
N ALA A 98 29.24 4.47 4.15
CA ALA A 98 30.03 5.67 4.47
C ALA A 98 31.49 5.54 4.01
N PRO A 99 32.10 6.59 3.44
CA PRO A 99 31.52 7.89 3.09
C PRO A 99 30.78 7.90 1.75
N LEU A 100 29.87 8.85 1.51
CA LEU A 100 29.25 9.11 0.19
C LEU A 100 29.75 10.44 -0.35
N THR A 101 30.50 10.40 -1.46
CA THR A 101 30.99 11.56 -2.19
C THR A 101 30.40 11.60 -3.58
N VAL A 102 29.75 12.71 -3.94
CA VAL A 102 29.08 12.89 -5.22
C VAL A 102 29.78 13.98 -5.98
N THR A 103 30.19 13.67 -7.20
CA THR A 103 30.78 14.60 -8.15
C THR A 103 29.77 14.86 -9.25
N LYS A 104 29.37 16.11 -9.43
CA LYS A 104 28.43 16.55 -10.46
C LYS A 104 29.10 17.57 -11.35
N GLY A 105 28.82 17.51 -12.64
CA GLY A 105 29.27 18.51 -13.60
C GLY A 105 28.37 18.54 -14.83
N PRO A 106 28.64 19.45 -15.78
CA PRO A 106 27.83 19.58 -17.00
C PRO A 106 27.87 18.33 -17.90
N GLN A 107 28.82 17.42 -17.70
CA GLN A 107 28.95 16.17 -18.47
C GLN A 107 28.27 14.97 -17.80
N GLY A 108 27.74 15.13 -16.58
CA GLY A 108 27.09 14.06 -15.83
C GLY A 108 27.46 14.07 -14.34
N SER A 109 26.97 13.07 -13.63
CA SER A 109 27.18 12.87 -12.21
C SER A 109 27.82 11.51 -11.94
N SER A 110 28.58 11.39 -10.86
CA SER A 110 29.12 10.12 -10.34
C SER A 110 29.13 10.16 -8.82
N ALA A 111 28.81 9.04 -8.18
CA ALA A 111 28.93 8.89 -6.73
C ALA A 111 29.95 7.81 -6.41
N THR A 112 30.77 8.07 -5.39
CA THR A 112 31.63 7.08 -4.76
C THR A 112 31.12 6.85 -3.35
N PHE A 113 30.86 5.60 -3.01
CA PHE A 113 30.45 5.21 -1.66
C PHE A 113 31.05 3.88 -1.24
N VAL A 114 31.23 3.68 0.07
CA VAL A 114 31.72 2.42 0.63
C VAL A 114 30.56 1.70 1.31
N VAL A 115 30.28 0.47 0.90
CA VAL A 115 29.25 -0.41 1.50
C VAL A 115 29.94 -1.65 2.07
N ASN A 116 29.77 -1.91 3.37
CA ASN A 116 30.40 -3.06 4.04
C ASN A 116 31.93 -3.14 3.80
N GLY A 117 32.60 -1.99 3.77
CA GLY A 117 34.05 -1.89 3.53
C GLY A 117 34.48 -2.01 2.06
N HIS A 118 33.54 -2.14 1.12
CA HIS A 118 33.82 -2.17 -0.32
C HIS A 118 33.46 -0.84 -0.98
N GLU A 119 34.45 -0.18 -1.58
CA GLU A 119 34.25 1.05 -2.34
C GLU A 119 33.63 0.74 -3.73
N GLU A 120 32.58 1.47 -4.08
CA GLU A 120 31.93 1.47 -5.37
C GLU A 120 31.89 2.89 -5.93
N THR A 121 32.24 3.02 -7.21
CA THR A 121 32.02 4.27 -7.97
C THR A 121 31.03 4.00 -9.08
N VAL A 122 29.96 4.76 -9.10
CA VAL A 122 28.83 4.58 -10.00
C VAL A 122 28.53 5.87 -10.75
N THR A 123 28.16 5.74 -12.02
CA THR A 123 27.69 6.88 -12.81
C THR A 123 26.23 7.15 -12.48
N GLY A 124 25.90 8.42 -12.24
CA GLY A 124 24.53 8.85 -11.97
C GLY A 124 23.71 8.94 -13.25
N GLN A 125 22.41 8.71 -13.09
CA GLN A 125 21.41 8.89 -14.14
C GLN A 125 20.38 9.91 -13.65
N PRO A 126 20.05 10.94 -14.44
CA PRO A 126 18.98 11.85 -14.08
C PRO A 126 17.63 11.12 -14.20
N MET A 127 16.80 11.29 -13.17
CA MET A 127 15.40 10.85 -13.18
C MET A 127 14.50 11.94 -13.77
N ALA A 128 13.30 11.55 -14.21
CA ALA A 128 12.31 12.49 -14.73
C ALA A 128 12.00 13.60 -13.70
N GLY A 129 11.96 13.21 -12.42
CA GLY A 129 11.76 14.11 -11.31
C GLY A 129 13.03 14.76 -10.77
N GLY A 130 13.97 15.17 -11.62
CA GLY A 130 15.10 16.04 -11.22
C GLY A 130 16.16 15.47 -10.25
N ALA A 131 15.92 14.30 -9.65
CA ALA A 131 16.89 13.58 -8.85
C ALA A 131 17.97 12.93 -9.71
N ASP A 132 19.17 12.75 -9.16
CA ASP A 132 20.17 11.83 -9.70
C ASP A 132 20.07 10.50 -8.96
N VAL A 133 19.94 9.41 -9.72
CA VAL A 133 20.01 8.04 -9.19
C VAL A 133 21.35 7.41 -9.50
N PHE A 134 21.96 6.80 -8.49
CA PHE A 134 23.26 6.16 -8.53
C PHE A 134 23.09 4.70 -8.14
N VAL A 135 23.13 3.82 -9.13
CA VAL A 135 22.81 2.39 -8.96
C VAL A 135 24.10 1.57 -8.91
N GLY A 136 24.46 1.09 -7.73
CA GLY A 136 25.59 0.20 -7.49
C GLY A 136 25.22 -1.27 -7.48
N GLU A 137 26.23 -2.11 -7.20
CA GLU A 137 26.02 -3.53 -6.98
C GLU A 137 25.47 -3.82 -5.59
N ARG A 138 25.72 -2.94 -4.61
CA ARG A 138 25.32 -3.16 -3.20
C ARG A 138 24.31 -2.15 -2.69
N ALA A 139 24.28 -0.96 -3.27
CA ALA A 139 23.38 0.11 -2.85
C ALA A 139 22.86 0.93 -4.02
N THR A 140 21.68 1.50 -3.83
CA THR A 140 21.14 2.57 -4.66
C THR A 140 21.12 3.85 -3.84
N VAL A 141 21.60 4.94 -4.41
CA VAL A 141 21.59 6.28 -3.80
C VAL A 141 20.80 7.23 -4.70
N LEU A 142 19.92 8.04 -4.10
CA LEU A 142 19.19 9.12 -4.75
C LEU A 142 19.56 10.43 -4.09
N ILE A 143 19.78 11.47 -4.91
CA ILE A 143 20.07 12.83 -4.45
C ILE A 143 19.21 13.79 -5.24
N TRP A 144 18.55 14.70 -4.55
CA TRP A 144 17.71 15.74 -5.15
C TRP A 144 17.78 17.03 -4.34
N GLN A 145 17.37 18.13 -4.96
CA GLN A 145 17.23 19.39 -4.25
C GLN A 145 15.91 19.40 -3.48
N THR A 146 15.96 19.63 -2.17
CA THR A 146 14.76 19.79 -1.35
C THR A 146 14.10 21.11 -1.72
N PRO A 147 12.84 21.12 -2.17
CA PRO A 147 12.19 22.38 -2.48
C PRO A 147 11.88 23.18 -1.23
N ALA A 148 11.83 24.50 -1.38
CA ALA A 148 11.67 25.40 -0.26
C ALA A 148 10.28 25.27 0.37
N GLY A 149 10.25 25.04 1.69
CA GLY A 149 9.00 24.97 2.46
C GLY A 149 8.32 23.60 2.46
N GLU A 150 8.98 22.56 1.95
CA GLU A 150 8.47 21.19 1.97
C GLU A 150 8.95 20.45 3.24
N PRO A 151 8.05 20.12 4.19
CA PRO A 151 8.41 19.47 5.45
C PRO A 151 8.85 18.01 5.29
N GLY A 152 8.45 17.30 4.22
CA GLY A 152 8.78 15.89 4.06
C GLY A 152 8.75 15.35 2.63
N SER A 153 9.40 14.20 2.45
CA SER A 153 9.51 13.51 1.16
C SER A 153 9.68 11.99 1.35
N VAL A 154 9.09 11.20 0.45
CA VAL A 154 9.19 9.73 0.41
C VAL A 154 9.63 9.29 -0.98
N VAL A 155 10.38 8.18 -1.06
CA VAL A 155 10.82 7.59 -2.34
C VAL A 155 9.88 6.43 -2.70
N ALA A 156 9.36 6.44 -3.93
CA ALA A 156 8.40 5.45 -4.42
C ALA A 156 8.96 4.65 -5.61
N PRO A 157 8.72 3.33 -5.70
CA PRO A 157 8.12 2.48 -4.68
C PRO A 157 9.07 2.28 -3.49
N SER A 158 8.50 2.02 -2.34
CA SER A 158 9.25 1.52 -1.18
C SER A 158 9.49 0.01 -1.37
N ASP A 159 10.72 -0.39 -1.75
CA ASP A 159 11.01 -1.82 -2.00
C ASP A 159 11.27 -2.58 -0.68
N PRO A 160 10.50 -3.64 -0.37
CA PRO A 160 10.72 -4.46 0.82
C PRO A 160 12.05 -5.26 0.79
N GLY A 161 12.69 -5.41 -0.38
CA GLY A 161 14.00 -6.05 -0.54
C GLY A 161 15.18 -5.26 0.03
N ILE A 162 14.94 -4.06 0.60
CA ILE A 162 15.98 -3.22 1.16
C ILE A 162 16.28 -3.62 2.61
N SER A 163 17.43 -4.25 2.81
CA SER A 163 17.95 -4.67 4.12
C SER A 163 18.28 -3.51 5.08
N GLY A 164 18.42 -2.30 4.55
CA GLY A 164 18.61 -1.08 5.34
C GLY A 164 18.53 0.15 4.45
N TRP A 165 17.85 1.19 4.92
CA TRP A 165 17.74 2.46 4.23
C TRP A 165 17.92 3.62 5.20
N ALA A 166 18.25 4.79 4.66
CA ALA A 166 18.10 6.03 5.40
C ALA A 166 17.79 7.19 4.45
N THR A 167 17.08 8.17 4.98
CA THR A 167 16.92 9.50 4.40
C THR A 167 17.70 10.52 5.21
N GLY A 168 17.99 11.65 4.58
CA GLY A 168 18.51 12.82 5.28
C GLY A 168 18.68 13.98 4.32
N TRP A 169 19.29 15.03 4.83
CA TRP A 169 19.60 16.21 4.06
C TRP A 169 20.94 16.80 4.50
N ASP A 170 21.56 17.57 3.61
CA ASP A 170 22.72 18.39 3.90
C ASP A 170 22.58 19.76 3.21
N THR A 171 23.34 20.75 3.66
CA THR A 171 23.38 22.07 3.03
C THR A 171 24.66 22.24 2.22
N PHE A 172 24.49 22.54 0.94
CA PHE A 172 25.60 22.80 0.02
C PHE A 172 25.38 24.12 -0.71
N ASP A 173 26.33 25.05 -0.60
CA ASP A 173 26.24 26.40 -1.19
C ASP A 173 24.93 27.17 -0.87
N GLY A 174 24.33 26.87 0.28
CA GLY A 174 23.07 27.49 0.73
C GLY A 174 21.81 26.80 0.20
N GLU A 175 21.95 25.74 -0.59
CA GLU A 175 20.85 24.88 -1.04
C GLU A 175 20.77 23.62 -0.16
N GLN A 176 19.54 23.16 0.10
CA GLN A 176 19.31 21.90 0.81
C GLN A 176 19.26 20.76 -0.21
N LEU A 177 20.16 19.79 -0.04
CA LEU A 177 20.17 18.56 -0.82
C LEU A 177 19.64 17.44 0.08
N SER A 178 18.51 16.86 -0.32
CA SER A 178 18.01 15.65 0.29
C SER A 178 18.64 14.43 -0.36
N TYR A 179 18.77 13.39 0.43
CA TYR A 179 19.25 12.09 -0.04
C TYR A 179 18.41 10.95 0.53
N TRP A 180 18.39 9.88 -0.23
CA TRP A 180 17.94 8.57 0.19
C TRP A 180 18.98 7.55 -0.25
N TYR A 181 19.23 6.54 0.57
CA TYR A 181 19.98 5.37 0.12
C TYR A 181 19.31 4.10 0.64
N GLY A 182 19.43 3.03 -0.15
CA GLY A 182 18.99 1.69 0.19
C GLY A 182 20.11 0.66 -0.07
N VAL A 183 20.27 -0.29 0.85
CA VAL A 183 21.25 -1.39 0.78
C VAL A 183 20.52 -2.71 0.63
N GLY A 184 21.02 -3.59 -0.25
CA GLY A 184 20.54 -4.97 -0.36
C GLY A 184 19.56 -5.26 -1.50
N SER A 185 19.07 -4.23 -2.20
CA SER A 185 18.31 -4.39 -3.45
C SER A 185 19.18 -3.94 -4.65
N PRO A 186 20.07 -4.81 -5.17
CA PRO A 186 20.91 -4.45 -6.30
C PRO A 186 20.05 -4.10 -7.50
N ARG A 187 20.33 -2.95 -8.12
CA ARG A 187 19.66 -2.48 -9.34
C ARG A 187 18.22 -1.97 -9.16
N LEU A 188 17.78 -1.74 -7.92
CA LEU A 188 16.54 -1.00 -7.72
C LEU A 188 16.72 0.44 -8.24
N VAL A 189 15.80 0.85 -9.11
CA VAL A 189 15.63 2.24 -9.54
C VAL A 189 14.23 2.64 -9.09
N PRO A 190 14.10 3.57 -8.12
CA PRO A 190 12.79 4.10 -7.75
C PRO A 190 12.06 4.68 -8.95
N GLN A 191 10.74 4.66 -8.91
CA GLN A 191 9.89 5.25 -9.94
C GLN A 191 9.86 6.77 -9.79
N ASP A 192 9.69 7.29 -8.57
CA ASP A 192 9.58 8.72 -8.32
C ASP A 192 9.91 9.11 -6.87
N ILE A 193 9.89 10.41 -6.60
CA ILE A 193 9.95 11.01 -5.25
C ILE A 193 8.64 11.74 -5.01
N VAL A 194 8.00 11.45 -3.88
CA VAL A 194 6.75 12.04 -3.45
C VAL A 194 7.04 13.10 -2.39
N PHE A 195 6.49 14.29 -2.57
CA PHE A 195 6.61 15.43 -1.67
C PHE A 195 5.25 15.77 -1.05
N HIS A 196 5.28 16.36 0.14
CA HIS A 196 4.07 16.86 0.78
C HIS A 196 4.35 18.09 1.66
N ASP A 197 3.30 18.86 1.92
CA ASP A 197 3.29 19.99 2.87
C ASP A 197 2.12 19.94 3.86
N GLY A 198 1.57 18.75 4.09
CA GLY A 198 0.40 18.51 4.94
C GLY A 198 -0.94 18.73 4.22
N GLY A 199 -1.02 19.68 3.29
CA GLY A 199 -2.26 19.95 2.53
C GLY A 199 -2.23 19.51 1.06
N ARG A 200 -1.03 19.23 0.54
CA ARG A 200 -0.80 18.86 -0.86
C ARG A 200 0.17 17.70 -0.92
N VAL A 201 0.02 16.89 -1.96
CA VAL A 201 0.93 15.80 -2.30
C VAL A 201 1.22 15.84 -3.80
N TRP A 202 2.49 15.71 -4.18
CA TRP A 202 2.93 15.75 -5.58
C TRP A 202 4.17 14.90 -5.76
N THR A 203 4.48 14.60 -7.02
CA THR A 203 5.67 13.84 -7.40
C THR A 203 6.68 14.75 -8.08
N ALA A 204 7.93 14.36 -7.99
CA ALA A 204 8.99 15.00 -8.75
C ALA A 204 8.76 14.86 -10.26
N GLY A 205 8.17 13.75 -10.72
CA GLY A 205 7.71 13.54 -12.10
C GLY A 205 6.61 14.50 -12.59
N GLY A 206 6.05 15.33 -11.70
CA GLY A 206 5.10 16.38 -12.04
C GLY A 206 3.63 16.00 -11.91
N GLN A 207 3.34 14.80 -11.41
CA GLN A 207 1.99 14.42 -11.03
C GLN A 207 1.60 15.13 -9.72
N ILE A 208 0.42 15.75 -9.70
CA ILE A 208 -0.17 16.31 -8.48
C ILE A 208 -1.27 15.34 -8.03
N ALA A 209 -1.26 14.96 -6.75
CA ALA A 209 -2.22 14.03 -6.21
C ALA A 209 -3.63 14.63 -6.16
N GLU A 210 -4.65 13.79 -6.34
CA GLU A 210 -5.99 14.15 -5.87
C GLU A 210 -6.02 14.00 -4.35
N VAL A 211 -6.46 15.04 -3.64
CA VAL A 211 -6.47 15.07 -2.17
C VAL A 211 -7.86 15.22 -1.58
N VAL A 212 -8.05 14.68 -0.38
CA VAL A 212 -9.26 14.81 0.42
C VAL A 212 -8.89 15.04 1.89
N GLU A 213 -9.58 15.96 2.54
CA GLU A 213 -9.44 16.19 3.97
C GLU A 213 -10.15 15.07 4.75
N LEU A 214 -9.43 14.42 5.66
CA LEU A 214 -9.91 13.34 6.50
C LEU A 214 -9.90 13.83 7.94
N VAL A 215 -11.09 13.89 8.53
CA VAL A 215 -11.27 14.34 9.91
C VAL A 215 -11.99 13.27 10.71
N ASP A 216 -11.43 12.95 11.87
CA ASP A 216 -12.04 12.15 12.93
C ASP A 216 -11.54 12.67 14.28
N GLY A 217 -12.45 13.03 15.20
CA GLY A 217 -12.07 13.60 16.49
C GLY A 217 -11.15 14.83 16.37
N ASP A 218 -9.97 14.74 17.00
CA ASP A 218 -8.91 15.77 16.95
C ASP A 218 -7.89 15.51 15.82
N VAL A 219 -8.03 14.43 15.06
CA VAL A 219 -7.16 14.06 13.93
C VAL A 219 -7.67 14.70 12.64
N GLU A 220 -6.79 15.47 12.01
CA GLU A 220 -6.95 16.08 10.68
C GLU A 220 -5.79 15.63 9.79
N LEU A 221 -6.10 14.91 8.71
CA LEU A 221 -5.12 14.37 7.75
C LEU A 221 -5.53 14.70 6.32
N THR A 222 -4.56 14.68 5.43
CA THR A 222 -4.79 14.74 3.98
C THR A 222 -4.67 13.36 3.37
N GLY A 223 -5.79 12.75 2.97
CA GLY A 223 -5.80 11.58 2.11
C GLY A 223 -5.39 11.95 0.69
N PHE A 224 -4.62 11.11 0.01
CA PHE A 224 -4.18 11.37 -1.36
C PHE A 224 -4.17 10.12 -2.25
N GLU A 225 -4.30 10.33 -3.56
CA GLU A 225 -4.14 9.30 -4.60
C GLU A 225 -3.20 9.79 -5.71
N LEU A 226 -2.20 8.96 -6.04
CA LEU A 226 -1.24 9.13 -7.13
C LEU A 226 -1.39 7.96 -8.12
N PRO A 227 -2.33 8.03 -9.08
CA PRO A 227 -2.66 6.89 -9.96
C PRO A 227 -1.51 6.41 -10.85
N ASP A 228 -0.61 7.30 -11.30
CA ASP A 228 0.55 6.92 -12.12
C ASP A 228 1.57 6.06 -11.36
N LEU A 229 1.61 6.21 -10.02
CA LEU A 229 2.42 5.38 -9.12
C LEU A 229 1.64 4.23 -8.48
N GLY A 230 0.32 4.17 -8.69
CA GLY A 230 -0.56 3.22 -8.00
C GLY A 230 -0.64 3.44 -6.48
N MET A 231 -0.25 4.61 -5.99
CA MET A 231 -0.07 4.90 -4.57
C MET A 231 -1.31 5.61 -4.00
N ILE A 232 -1.78 5.14 -2.85
CA ILE A 232 -2.79 5.81 -2.02
C ILE A 232 -2.19 5.98 -0.63
N GLY A 233 -2.46 7.09 0.03
CA GLY A 233 -1.92 7.31 1.37
C GLY A 233 -2.60 8.42 2.16
N VAL A 234 -2.02 8.71 3.31
CA VAL A 234 -2.34 9.86 4.15
C VAL A 234 -1.08 10.67 4.42
N ALA A 235 -1.22 11.98 4.51
CA ALA A 235 -0.17 12.89 4.91
C ALA A 235 -0.67 13.80 6.04
N ASP A 236 0.22 14.10 6.96
CA ASP A 236 0.10 15.22 7.90
C ASP A 236 1.20 16.27 7.61
N ASP A 237 1.28 17.29 8.45
CA ASP A 237 2.25 18.39 8.31
C ASP A 237 3.72 17.93 8.35
N GLU A 238 4.01 16.76 8.93
CA GLU A 238 5.37 16.26 9.16
C GLU A 238 5.69 14.99 8.37
N THR A 239 4.70 14.14 8.11
CA THR A 239 4.89 12.77 7.64
C THR A 239 3.91 12.40 6.54
N LEU A 240 4.36 11.54 5.62
CA LEU A 240 3.55 10.89 4.61
C LEU A 240 3.60 9.39 4.82
N TYR A 241 2.43 8.77 4.81
CA TYR A 241 2.22 7.33 4.98
C TYR A 241 1.57 6.76 3.72
N GLU A 242 2.26 5.81 3.10
CA GLU A 242 1.68 4.94 2.08
C GLU A 242 0.70 3.98 2.76
N VAL A 243 -0.52 3.86 2.22
CA VAL A 243 -1.56 2.96 2.71
C VAL A 243 -1.81 1.92 1.63
N ASP A 244 -0.85 1.02 1.45
CA ASP A 244 -0.97 -0.03 0.43
C ASP A 244 -1.92 -1.14 0.92
N THR A 245 -1.74 -1.58 2.16
CA THR A 245 -2.59 -2.54 2.87
C THR A 245 -2.58 -2.34 4.39
N LEU A 246 -1.62 -1.58 4.90
CA LEU A 246 -1.26 -1.55 6.31
C LEU A 246 -1.89 -0.36 7.04
N VAL A 247 -2.35 -0.62 8.26
CA VAL A 247 -2.72 0.38 9.26
C VAL A 247 -1.55 1.34 9.46
N GLY A 248 -1.66 2.54 8.89
CA GLY A 248 -0.75 3.64 9.18
C GLY A 248 -0.97 4.08 10.63
N VAL A 249 -0.06 3.69 11.52
CA VAL A 249 -0.02 4.16 12.90
C VAL A 249 0.85 5.41 12.95
N GLY A 250 0.26 6.57 12.68
CA GLY A 250 0.74 7.79 13.32
C GLY A 250 0.46 7.64 14.82
N GLY A 251 1.29 8.20 15.70
CA GLY A 251 1.21 7.96 17.15
C GLY A 251 -0.15 8.20 17.80
N ASP A 252 -1.08 8.84 17.09
CA ASP A 252 -2.42 9.21 17.53
C ASP A 252 -3.55 8.81 16.53
N PHE A 253 -3.28 8.02 15.47
CA PHE A 253 -4.33 7.63 14.51
C PHE A 253 -4.14 6.27 13.83
N THR A 254 -5.20 5.78 13.21
CA THR A 254 -5.20 4.60 12.32
C THR A 254 -5.81 4.96 10.97
N ALA A 255 -5.05 4.81 9.88
CA ALA A 255 -5.55 4.93 8.51
C ALA A 255 -5.57 3.57 7.80
N ALA A 256 -6.61 3.29 7.02
CA ALA A 256 -6.86 1.99 6.41
C ALA A 256 -7.51 2.12 5.02
N ARG A 257 -6.95 1.41 4.03
CA ARG A 257 -7.56 1.29 2.70
C ARG A 257 -8.71 0.27 2.77
N LEU A 258 -9.86 0.62 2.21
CA LEU A 258 -11.05 -0.22 2.25
C LEU A 258 -11.50 -0.64 0.85
N PRO A 259 -12.11 -1.82 0.69
CA PRO A 259 -12.75 -2.20 -0.56
C PRO A 259 -13.82 -1.21 -0.99
N GLN A 260 -13.99 -1.03 -2.31
CA GLN A 260 -14.93 -0.06 -2.90
C GLN A 260 -16.39 -0.26 -2.49
N ASP A 261 -16.77 -1.45 -2.06
CA ASP A 261 -18.11 -1.79 -1.60
C ASP A 261 -18.29 -1.65 -0.08
N ALA A 262 -17.23 -1.34 0.67
CA ALA A 262 -17.31 -1.05 2.10
C ALA A 262 -18.21 0.17 2.35
N VAL A 263 -19.25 -0.04 3.15
CA VAL A 263 -20.18 1.01 3.59
C VAL A 263 -19.84 1.43 5.02
N PHE A 264 -19.32 0.50 5.82
CA PHE A 264 -18.97 0.71 7.20
C PHE A 264 -17.54 0.27 7.48
N ALA A 265 -16.90 0.95 8.42
CA ALA A 265 -15.63 0.52 8.99
C ALA A 265 -15.60 0.75 10.50
N ARG A 266 -14.79 -0.05 11.19
CA ARG A 266 -14.53 0.06 12.62
C ARG A 266 -13.10 -0.33 12.97
N GLN A 267 -12.55 0.35 13.97
CA GLN A 267 -11.27 0.01 14.57
C GLN A 267 -11.40 -1.14 15.57
N LEU A 268 -10.39 -1.99 15.64
CA LEU A 268 -10.28 -3.10 16.58
C LEU A 268 -9.15 -2.86 17.58
N PHE A 269 -9.43 -3.19 18.84
CA PHE A 269 -8.45 -3.18 19.91
C PHE A 269 -8.11 -4.62 20.33
N PRO A 270 -6.83 -4.91 20.59
CA PRO A 270 -6.46 -6.21 21.14
C PRO A 270 -7.11 -6.39 22.51
N GLU A 271 -7.73 -7.56 22.73
CA GLU A 271 -8.28 -7.88 24.04
C GLU A 271 -7.12 -8.08 25.03
N ALA A 272 -7.14 -7.35 26.16
CA ALA A 272 -6.08 -7.40 27.15
C ALA A 272 -5.91 -8.85 27.69
N GLY A 273 -4.84 -9.53 27.26
CA GLY A 273 -4.48 -10.88 27.71
C GLY A 273 -4.80 -12.02 26.75
N ALA A 274 -5.33 -11.75 25.54
CA ALA A 274 -5.53 -12.78 24.51
C ALA A 274 -4.26 -12.94 23.65
N PRO A 275 -3.56 -14.10 23.67
CA PRO A 275 -2.44 -14.34 22.77
C PRO A 275 -2.97 -14.53 21.34
N GLY A 276 -2.70 -13.55 20.47
CA GLY A 276 -2.76 -13.70 19.01
C GLY A 276 -4.15 -13.75 18.39
N GLY A 277 -5.20 -13.26 19.05
CA GLY A 277 -6.55 -13.24 18.47
C GLY A 277 -7.25 -11.93 18.75
N VAL A 278 -7.62 -11.21 17.69
CA VAL A 278 -8.58 -10.10 17.75
C VAL A 278 -9.97 -10.70 17.94
N VAL A 279 -10.31 -11.09 19.16
CA VAL A 279 -11.63 -11.63 19.49
C VAL A 279 -12.44 -10.52 20.16
N GLY A 280 -13.26 -9.83 19.38
CA GLY A 280 -14.44 -9.12 19.89
C GLY A 280 -14.21 -8.08 20.98
N GLY A 281 -13.06 -7.39 20.98
CA GLY A 281 -12.82 -6.23 21.83
C GLY A 281 -13.91 -5.16 21.69
N PRO A 282 -14.02 -4.21 22.65
CA PRO A 282 -15.03 -3.16 22.60
C PRO A 282 -14.96 -2.42 21.27
N VAL A 283 -16.07 -2.45 20.52
CA VAL A 283 -16.24 -1.72 19.25
C VAL A 283 -16.42 -0.25 19.60
N VAL A 284 -15.44 0.58 19.24
CA VAL A 284 -15.44 1.99 19.67
C VAL A 284 -16.18 2.89 18.67
N GLN A 285 -16.18 2.58 17.37
CA GLN A 285 -16.87 3.43 16.39
C GLN A 285 -17.23 2.67 15.11
N THR A 286 -18.48 2.78 14.67
CA THR A 286 -18.94 2.33 13.34
C THR A 286 -19.31 3.59 12.55
N ARG A 287 -18.64 3.82 11.42
CA ARG A 287 -18.85 5.01 10.58
C ARG A 287 -19.43 4.62 9.23
N GLU A 288 -20.43 5.37 8.76
CA GLU A 288 -20.91 5.27 7.38
C GLU A 288 -19.96 6.05 6.46
N LEU A 289 -19.48 5.40 5.41
CA LEU A 289 -18.50 5.93 4.47
C LEU A 289 -19.23 6.53 3.27
N ALA A 290 -18.93 7.79 2.95
CA ALA A 290 -19.60 8.48 1.84
C ALA A 290 -19.21 7.91 0.47
N THR A 291 -17.94 7.48 0.30
CA THR A 291 -17.37 6.95 -0.95
C THR A 291 -16.05 6.16 -0.74
N ALA A 292 -15.76 5.64 0.45
CA ALA A 292 -14.37 5.57 0.88
C ALA A 292 -13.57 4.35 0.37
N ASP A 293 -12.53 4.63 -0.41
CA ASP A 293 -11.34 3.78 -0.55
C ASP A 293 -10.41 3.88 0.69
N LEU A 294 -10.67 4.81 1.63
CA LEU A 294 -9.80 5.10 2.79
C LEU A 294 -10.59 5.52 4.04
N ALA A 295 -10.31 4.93 5.20
CA ALA A 295 -10.85 5.30 6.50
C ALA A 295 -9.76 5.76 7.47
N VAL A 296 -10.08 6.72 8.34
CA VAL A 296 -9.22 7.23 9.42
C VAL A 296 -9.97 7.17 10.73
N PHE A 297 -9.26 6.77 11.80
CA PHE A 297 -9.75 6.68 13.17
C PHE A 297 -8.81 7.39 14.13
N ASP A 298 -9.36 8.28 14.96
CA ASP A 298 -8.63 8.96 16.06
C ASP A 298 -8.42 8.02 17.26
N TRP A 299 -7.24 8.12 17.88
CA TRP A 299 -6.91 7.39 19.09
C TRP A 299 -7.35 8.14 20.35
N GLU A 300 -8.53 7.81 20.87
CA GLU A 300 -8.82 8.14 22.27
C GLU A 300 -8.01 7.22 23.22
N ARG A 301 -6.78 7.65 23.57
CA ARG A 301 -5.92 7.15 24.67
C ARG A 301 -5.16 5.85 24.45
N GLY A 302 -3.98 5.95 23.83
CA GLY A 302 -2.79 5.15 24.19
C GLY A 302 -2.94 3.63 24.18
N ALA A 303 -3.85 3.10 23.36
CA ALA A 303 -4.01 1.68 23.12
C ALA A 303 -3.49 1.38 21.71
N ASP A 304 -2.55 0.45 21.60
CA ASP A 304 -2.04 -0.04 20.33
C ASP A 304 -3.21 -0.72 19.57
N ALA A 305 -3.85 0.01 18.67
CA ALA A 305 -4.88 -0.55 17.80
C ALA A 305 -4.24 -1.62 16.90
N SER A 306 -4.92 -2.75 16.73
CA SER A 306 -4.34 -3.94 16.09
C SER A 306 -5.00 -4.30 14.76
N GLY A 307 -5.93 -3.49 14.24
CA GLY A 307 -6.57 -3.74 12.95
C GLY A 307 -7.82 -2.90 12.68
N VAL A 308 -8.31 -2.99 11.45
CA VAL A 308 -9.57 -2.39 10.99
C VAL A 308 -10.45 -3.47 10.38
N GLN A 309 -11.75 -3.40 10.67
CA GLN A 309 -12.77 -4.21 10.03
C GLN A 309 -13.68 -3.36 9.17
N TRP A 310 -14.21 -3.94 8.11
CA TRP A 310 -15.17 -3.30 7.22
C TRP A 310 -16.43 -4.15 7.01
N SER A 311 -17.50 -3.52 6.54
CA SER A 311 -18.79 -4.17 6.29
C SER A 311 -19.58 -3.45 5.20
N THR A 312 -20.39 -4.20 4.45
CA THR A 312 -21.35 -3.65 3.48
C THR A 312 -22.74 -3.42 4.09
N ASP A 313 -23.05 -4.09 5.21
CA ASP A 313 -24.40 -4.17 5.79
C ASP A 313 -24.47 -3.91 7.30
N ALA A 314 -23.33 -3.62 7.94
CA ALA A 314 -23.12 -3.49 9.39
C ALA A 314 -23.42 -4.77 10.22
N LEU A 315 -23.70 -5.90 9.56
CA LEU A 315 -23.98 -7.19 10.19
C LEU A 315 -22.81 -8.17 10.02
N THR A 316 -22.25 -8.22 8.81
CA THR A 316 -21.12 -9.07 8.42
C THR A 316 -19.86 -8.23 8.36
N TRP A 317 -18.86 -8.59 9.15
CA TRP A 317 -17.60 -7.84 9.27
C TRP A 317 -16.43 -8.65 8.74
N HIS A 318 -15.54 -7.98 8.01
CA HIS A 318 -14.38 -8.54 7.34
C HIS A 318 -13.11 -7.90 7.91
N ASP A 319 -12.13 -8.72 8.27
CA ASP A 319 -10.82 -8.25 8.75
C ASP A 319 -9.99 -7.77 7.56
N GLN A 320 -9.41 -6.57 7.66
CA GLN A 320 -8.56 -6.02 6.59
C GLN A 320 -7.26 -6.83 6.41
N ASP A 321 -6.67 -7.31 7.51
CA ASP A 321 -5.35 -7.96 7.51
C ASP A 321 -5.37 -9.45 7.14
N LEU A 322 -6.56 -10.07 7.02
CA LEU A 322 -6.69 -11.52 6.83
C LEU A 322 -7.20 -11.93 5.44
N ASP A 323 -7.65 -10.96 4.64
CA ASP A 323 -8.20 -11.21 3.30
C ASP A 323 -7.20 -10.93 2.17
N ASP A 324 -5.96 -10.50 2.47
CA ASP A 324 -4.87 -10.43 1.49
C ASP A 324 -3.92 -11.65 1.63
N PRO A 325 -3.99 -12.65 0.74
CA PRO A 325 -3.26 -13.91 0.88
C PRO A 325 -1.75 -13.79 0.60
N ALA A 326 -1.22 -12.59 0.35
CA ALA A 326 0.14 -12.43 -0.19
C ALA A 326 1.26 -12.31 0.86
N GLU A 327 1.00 -11.78 2.06
CA GLU A 327 2.09 -11.56 3.03
C GLU A 327 1.69 -11.89 4.47
N GLY A 328 2.00 -13.11 4.90
CA GLY A 328 1.69 -13.56 6.24
C GLY A 328 2.29 -14.90 6.62
N GLY A 329 3.61 -15.07 6.42
CA GLY A 329 4.37 -16.21 6.96
C GLY A 329 4.49 -16.23 8.50
N GLY A 330 3.57 -15.58 9.23
CA GLY A 330 3.41 -15.77 10.66
C GLY A 330 2.46 -16.93 10.86
N ALA A 331 2.90 -18.00 11.53
CA ALA A 331 2.12 -19.22 11.74
C ALA A 331 0.76 -18.91 12.40
N VAL A 332 -0.25 -18.72 11.56
CA VAL A 332 -1.66 -18.79 11.93
C VAL A 332 -1.88 -20.22 12.38
N GLY A 333 -2.49 -20.39 13.56
CA GLY A 333 -2.83 -21.71 14.08
C GLY A 333 -3.65 -22.54 13.08
N PRO A 334 -3.82 -23.84 13.34
CA PRO A 334 -4.49 -24.74 12.41
C PRO A 334 -5.88 -24.23 11.97
N VAL A 335 -6.09 -24.09 10.66
CA VAL A 335 -7.37 -23.66 10.08
C VAL A 335 -8.39 -24.79 10.21
N GLY A 336 -9.46 -24.55 10.98
CA GLY A 336 -10.50 -25.54 11.24
C GLY A 336 -11.52 -25.70 10.10
N VAL A 337 -12.41 -26.69 10.23
CA VAL A 337 -13.55 -26.91 9.34
C VAL A 337 -14.38 -25.63 9.14
N GLY A 338 -14.65 -25.28 7.89
CA GLY A 338 -15.33 -24.06 7.46
C GLY A 338 -14.38 -22.90 7.15
N GLY A 339 -13.12 -22.98 7.57
CA GLY A 339 -12.08 -22.01 7.22
C GLY A 339 -11.66 -22.13 5.75
N ARG A 340 -10.99 -21.09 5.24
CA ARG A 340 -10.47 -21.04 3.88
C ARG A 340 -8.95 -21.04 3.88
N VAL A 341 -8.35 -21.71 2.91
CA VAL A 341 -6.89 -21.75 2.70
C VAL A 341 -6.58 -21.54 1.23
N VAL A 342 -5.42 -20.93 0.93
CA VAL A 342 -4.91 -20.82 -0.44
C VAL A 342 -3.81 -21.87 -0.62
N VAL A 343 -3.94 -22.69 -1.66
CA VAL A 343 -2.94 -23.69 -2.04
C VAL A 343 -2.75 -23.61 -3.55
N LEU A 344 -1.52 -23.36 -4.01
CA LEU A 344 -1.17 -23.17 -5.43
C LEU A 344 -1.98 -22.05 -6.10
N GLY A 345 -2.25 -20.97 -5.37
CA GLY A 345 -3.02 -19.83 -5.86
C GLY A 345 -4.52 -20.08 -6.04
N GLU A 346 -5.05 -21.23 -5.61
CA GLU A 346 -6.49 -21.51 -5.56
C GLU A 346 -6.99 -21.54 -4.11
N THR A 347 -8.19 -21.00 -3.88
CA THR A 347 -8.84 -20.98 -2.56
C THR A 347 -9.67 -22.24 -2.35
N TYR A 348 -9.47 -22.89 -1.21
CA TYR A 348 -10.19 -24.09 -0.79
C TYR A 348 -10.90 -23.88 0.54
N VAL A 349 -12.02 -24.55 0.72
CA VAL A 349 -12.72 -24.63 2.01
C VAL A 349 -12.27 -25.89 2.75
N VAL A 350 -11.86 -25.75 4.00
CA VAL A 350 -11.52 -26.87 4.88
C VAL A 350 -12.81 -27.57 5.31
N ALA A 351 -12.93 -28.87 5.05
CA ALA A 351 -14.03 -29.71 5.47
C ALA A 351 -13.52 -30.92 6.27
N ALA A 352 -14.44 -31.76 6.74
CA ALA A 352 -14.11 -33.04 7.33
C ALA A 352 -14.83 -34.17 6.57
N ASP A 353 -14.13 -35.26 6.31
CA ASP A 353 -14.72 -36.44 5.68
C ASP A 353 -15.63 -37.20 6.66
N GLY A 354 -16.22 -38.31 6.19
CA GLY A 354 -17.09 -39.16 7.02
C GLY A 354 -16.41 -39.79 8.25
N GLN A 355 -15.08 -39.71 8.36
CA GLN A 355 -14.27 -40.19 9.47
C GLN A 355 -13.71 -39.04 10.33
N GLY A 356 -13.98 -37.79 9.98
CA GLY A 356 -13.52 -36.60 10.70
C GLY A 356 -12.14 -36.09 10.28
N TRP A 357 -11.56 -36.63 9.20
CA TRP A 357 -10.27 -36.16 8.69
C TRP A 357 -10.41 -34.91 7.81
N PRO A 358 -9.45 -33.97 7.83
CA PRO A 358 -9.50 -32.77 7.01
C PRO A 358 -9.57 -33.07 5.51
N GLN A 359 -10.39 -32.30 4.80
CA GLN A 359 -10.49 -32.26 3.34
C GLN A 359 -10.37 -30.82 2.84
N LEU A 360 -9.82 -30.64 1.65
CA LEU A 360 -9.90 -29.40 0.89
C LEU A 360 -10.96 -29.54 -0.19
N LEU A 361 -11.96 -28.65 -0.16
CA LEU A 361 -13.03 -28.57 -1.14
C LEU A 361 -12.84 -27.35 -2.03
N HIS A 362 -13.12 -27.51 -3.32
CA HIS A 362 -13.38 -26.37 -4.20
C HIS A 362 -14.66 -25.63 -3.76
N GLU A 363 -14.86 -24.41 -4.26
CA GLU A 363 -16.07 -23.63 -3.96
C GLU A 363 -17.38 -24.32 -4.36
N ASP A 364 -17.33 -25.19 -5.38
CA ASP A 364 -18.48 -25.98 -5.84
C ASP A 364 -18.78 -27.21 -4.96
N GLY A 365 -17.98 -27.43 -3.91
CA GLY A 365 -18.09 -28.55 -2.97
C GLY A 365 -17.44 -29.84 -3.45
N SER A 366 -16.77 -29.84 -4.60
CA SER A 366 -15.99 -30.99 -5.05
C SER A 366 -14.70 -31.14 -4.23
N VAL A 367 -14.28 -32.39 -3.98
CA VAL A 367 -13.09 -32.68 -3.17
C VAL A 367 -11.84 -32.53 -4.03
N PHE A 368 -10.96 -31.60 -3.66
CA PHE A 368 -9.63 -31.47 -4.22
C PHE A 368 -8.66 -32.46 -3.58
N LEU A 369 -8.58 -32.43 -2.24
CA LEU A 369 -7.67 -33.27 -1.46
C LEU A 369 -8.39 -33.84 -0.24
N SER A 370 -8.26 -35.15 -0.03
CA SER A 370 -8.68 -35.83 1.19
C SER A 370 -7.47 -36.52 1.79
N VAL A 371 -7.12 -36.18 3.02
CA VAL A 371 -5.99 -36.78 3.73
C VAL A 371 -6.54 -37.74 4.77
N ALA A 372 -6.16 -39.01 4.71
CA ALA A 372 -6.56 -40.01 5.70
C ALA A 372 -5.38 -40.96 5.97
N GLY A 373 -5.10 -41.26 7.24
CA GLY A 373 -4.01 -42.16 7.63
C GLY A 373 -3.24 -41.67 8.85
N SER A 374 -2.16 -42.38 9.20
CA SER A 374 -1.29 -42.04 10.33
C SER A 374 0.04 -41.43 9.94
N ASP A 375 0.38 -41.43 8.65
CA ASP A 375 1.72 -41.11 8.15
C ASP A 375 1.62 -40.05 7.04
N GLY A 376 2.56 -39.10 7.00
CA GLY A 376 2.66 -38.07 5.95
C GLY A 376 2.94 -38.65 4.56
N GLY A 377 2.83 -37.80 3.54
CA GLY A 377 2.98 -38.20 2.14
C GLY A 377 3.04 -37.04 1.16
N ALA A 378 2.86 -37.36 -0.14
CA ALA A 378 2.78 -36.36 -1.20
C ALA A 378 1.75 -36.77 -2.26
N VAL A 379 0.99 -35.80 -2.76
CA VAL A 379 0.08 -35.94 -3.90
C VAL A 379 0.63 -35.16 -5.08
N MET A 380 0.69 -35.82 -6.25
CA MET A 380 1.17 -35.20 -7.48
C MET A 380 0.06 -35.20 -8.52
N TRP A 381 -0.11 -34.10 -9.25
CA TRP A 381 -1.01 -34.06 -10.40
C TRP A 381 -0.46 -33.16 -11.52
N ARG A 382 -1.22 -33.08 -12.61
CA ARG A 382 -0.91 -32.29 -13.80
C ARG A 382 -2.12 -31.48 -14.21
N ASP A 383 -1.88 -30.25 -14.61
CA ASP A 383 -2.93 -29.38 -15.16
C ASP A 383 -3.31 -29.78 -16.59
N ALA A 384 -2.42 -30.53 -17.27
CA ALA A 384 -2.66 -31.07 -18.61
C ALA A 384 -2.36 -32.57 -18.70
N TRP A 385 -3.14 -33.27 -19.53
CA TRP A 385 -3.06 -34.72 -19.72
C TRP A 385 -1.78 -35.20 -20.43
N TRP A 386 -0.95 -34.28 -20.93
CA TRP A 386 0.27 -34.62 -21.68
C TRP A 386 1.32 -35.29 -20.78
N PRO A 387 1.98 -36.37 -21.24
CA PRO A 387 3.00 -37.07 -20.46
C PRO A 387 4.21 -36.23 -20.02
N TRP A 388 4.44 -35.08 -20.64
CA TRP A 388 5.54 -34.15 -20.37
C TRP A 388 5.08 -32.84 -19.71
N ALA A 389 3.81 -32.71 -19.34
CA ALA A 389 3.37 -31.56 -18.56
C ALA A 389 4.07 -31.56 -17.18
N PRO A 390 4.50 -30.38 -16.70
CA PRO A 390 5.13 -30.26 -15.39
C PRO A 390 4.11 -30.62 -14.29
N ARG A 391 4.62 -30.99 -13.11
CA ARG A 391 3.81 -31.56 -12.04
C ARG A 391 3.82 -30.64 -10.83
N ASN A 392 2.64 -30.34 -10.32
CA ASN A 392 2.48 -29.77 -8.98
C ASN A 392 2.58 -30.91 -7.96
N VAL A 393 3.14 -30.61 -6.79
CA VAL A 393 3.27 -31.56 -5.68
C VAL A 393 2.74 -30.91 -4.41
N VAL A 394 1.85 -31.58 -3.69
CA VAL A 394 1.44 -31.18 -2.34
C VAL A 394 1.96 -32.22 -1.37
N HIS A 395 2.92 -31.81 -0.55
CA HIS A 395 3.39 -32.58 0.60
C HIS A 395 2.42 -32.39 1.76
N PHE A 396 2.21 -33.43 2.55
CA PHE A 396 1.39 -33.37 3.74
C PHE A 396 1.99 -34.18 4.89
N GLU A 397 1.80 -33.72 6.11
CA GLU A 397 2.18 -34.41 7.34
C GLU A 397 0.98 -34.49 8.28
N VAL A 398 0.73 -35.65 8.88
CA VAL A 398 -0.43 -35.89 9.76
C VAL A 398 0.00 -35.85 11.21
N GLY A 399 -0.70 -35.06 12.03
CA GLY A 399 -0.50 -34.99 13.48
C GLY A 399 0.70 -34.13 13.91
N GLN A 400 1.31 -33.40 12.98
CA GLN A 400 2.32 -32.37 13.26
C GLN A 400 1.82 -31.01 12.75
N GLU A 401 2.33 -29.93 13.36
CA GLU A 401 2.04 -28.56 12.93
C GLU A 401 3.09 -28.02 11.94
N SER A 402 4.08 -28.84 11.61
CA SER A 402 5.14 -28.52 10.66
C SER A 402 5.43 -29.71 9.74
N LEU A 403 5.87 -29.39 8.52
CA LEU A 403 6.39 -30.40 7.59
C LEU A 403 7.75 -30.91 8.09
N PRO A 404 8.15 -32.14 7.71
CA PRO A 404 9.50 -32.62 7.93
C PRO A 404 10.53 -31.60 7.43
N ALA A 405 11.60 -31.36 8.20
CA ALA A 405 12.63 -30.36 7.84
C ALA A 405 13.18 -30.51 6.41
N GLN A 406 13.29 -31.74 5.92
CA GLN A 406 13.73 -32.05 4.55
C GLN A 406 12.82 -31.47 3.45
N ILE A 407 11.56 -31.22 3.77
CA ILE A 407 10.53 -30.68 2.89
C ILE A 407 10.34 -29.19 3.20
N ALA A 408 10.31 -28.82 4.48
CA ALA A 408 10.15 -27.43 4.92
C ALA A 408 11.32 -26.52 4.47
N ASP A 409 12.53 -27.08 4.35
CA ASP A 409 13.73 -26.34 3.92
C ASP A 409 13.87 -26.26 2.39
N ASP A 410 12.95 -26.84 1.61
CA ASP A 410 12.97 -26.76 0.14
C ASP A 410 12.57 -25.33 -0.29
N PRO A 411 13.45 -24.55 -0.96
CA PRO A 411 13.13 -23.18 -1.39
C PRO A 411 12.01 -23.13 -2.44
N ALA A 412 11.65 -24.25 -3.06
CA ALA A 412 10.53 -24.33 -3.98
C ALA A 412 9.18 -24.54 -3.27
N ILE A 413 9.18 -24.80 -1.95
CA ILE A 413 7.94 -24.96 -1.20
C ILE A 413 7.26 -23.61 -0.99
N GLN A 414 5.96 -23.59 -1.24
CA GLN A 414 5.05 -22.47 -1.14
C GLN A 414 3.81 -22.92 -0.37
N ASP A 415 2.99 -21.96 0.07
CA ASP A 415 1.66 -22.21 0.63
C ASP A 415 1.65 -23.25 1.78
N VAL A 416 2.55 -23.07 2.76
CA VAL A 416 2.58 -23.96 3.93
C VAL A 416 1.38 -23.63 4.83
N VAL A 417 0.41 -24.53 4.86
CA VAL A 417 -0.84 -24.34 5.62
C VAL A 417 -1.07 -25.52 6.56
N THR A 418 -1.49 -25.23 7.78
CA THR A 418 -1.92 -26.26 8.74
C THR A 418 -3.43 -26.24 8.86
N ILE A 419 -4.09 -27.37 8.64
CA ILE A 419 -5.55 -27.54 8.72
C ILE A 419 -5.92 -28.51 9.84
N SER A 420 -7.06 -28.32 10.49
CA SER A 420 -7.55 -29.21 11.56
C SER A 420 -8.95 -29.73 11.31
N GLY A 421 -9.18 -30.97 11.75
CA GLY A 421 -10.45 -31.65 11.76
C GLY A 421 -10.63 -32.46 13.04
N PRO A 422 -11.84 -32.98 13.32
CA PRO A 422 -12.10 -33.75 14.54
C PRO A 422 -11.16 -34.94 14.77
N ALA A 423 -10.62 -35.55 13.71
CA ALA A 423 -9.71 -36.69 13.79
C ALA A 423 -8.23 -36.31 13.91
N GLY A 424 -7.84 -35.04 13.67
CA GLY A 424 -6.44 -34.63 13.75
C GLY A 424 -6.10 -33.35 12.98
N VAL A 425 -4.80 -33.04 12.99
CA VAL A 425 -4.18 -31.90 12.29
C VAL A 425 -3.41 -32.41 11.08
N VAL A 426 -3.41 -31.65 9.99
CA VAL A 426 -2.63 -31.93 8.78
C VAL A 426 -1.91 -30.66 8.35
N THR A 427 -0.59 -30.70 8.22
CA THR A 427 0.19 -29.62 7.59
C THR A 427 0.42 -29.96 6.13
N LEU A 428 0.19 -29.00 5.24
CA LEU A 428 0.38 -29.09 3.81
C LEU A 428 1.50 -28.13 3.39
N GLY A 429 2.21 -28.45 2.32
CA GLY A 429 3.08 -27.52 1.61
C GLY A 429 3.15 -27.87 0.14
N ALA A 430 3.04 -26.87 -0.72
CA ALA A 430 2.91 -27.06 -2.15
C ALA A 430 4.20 -26.68 -2.88
N VAL A 431 4.59 -27.48 -3.86
CA VAL A 431 5.68 -27.17 -4.78
C VAL A 431 5.05 -27.00 -6.16
N PRO A 432 5.02 -25.77 -6.70
CA PRO A 432 4.47 -25.54 -8.02
C PRO A 432 5.34 -26.22 -9.08
N ALA A 433 4.69 -26.60 -10.19
CA ALA A 433 5.36 -26.97 -11.41
C ALA A 433 6.31 -25.84 -11.86
N ASP A 434 7.62 -26.12 -11.98
CA ASP A 434 8.57 -25.19 -12.58
C ASP A 434 8.05 -24.70 -13.94
N ARG A 435 7.72 -23.40 -14.02
CA ARG A 435 7.40 -22.71 -15.27
C ARG A 435 8.72 -22.41 -15.98
N GLY A 436 9.39 -23.46 -16.46
CA GLY A 436 10.61 -23.38 -17.27
C GLY A 436 10.41 -22.63 -18.58
#